data_AF-A0A925E1J8-F1
#
_entry.id   AF-A0A925E1J8-F1
#
_cell.length_a   1.000
_cell.length_b   1.000
_cell.length_c   1.000
_cell.angle_alpha   90.00
_cell.angle_beta   90.00
_cell.angle_gamma   90.00
#
_symmetry.space_group_name_H-M   'P 1'
#
loop_
_entity.id
_entity.type
_entity.pdbx_description
1 polymer ?
#
loop_
_entity_poly.entity_id
_entity_poly.type
_entity_poly.pdbx_seq_one_letter_code
_entity_poly.pdbx_strand_id
1 'polypeptide(L)'
;TGPALTLGGLIIDSQTTDSGLLRVIEGSVNTQGPSPLRLYETPLAGGGLTDLGIIGFLGQPQLSPDGNFVAGYAQSGANSGTLVIYDVAAGTARSLALPPTVTDFKWSES
;
A
#
# COMPACT_ATOMS: atom_id res chain seq x y z
N THR A 1 -18.31 21.08 0.36
CA THR A 1 -17.44 20.11 1.04
C THR A 1 -18.04 18.74 0.78
N GLY A 2 -17.30 17.85 0.12
CA GLY A 2 -17.75 16.46 -0.08
C GLY A 2 -17.83 15.71 1.26
N PRO A 3 -18.46 14.53 1.30
CA PRO A 3 -18.41 13.68 2.48
C PRO A 3 -16.96 13.35 2.84
N ALA A 4 -16.68 13.26 4.15
CA ALA A 4 -15.37 12.84 4.63
C ALA A 4 -15.13 11.37 4.28
N LEU A 5 -13.92 11.05 3.83
CA LEU A 5 -13.46 9.67 3.68
C LEU A 5 -13.35 9.04 5.07
N THR A 6 -14.14 7.99 5.33
CA THR A 6 -14.05 7.21 6.56
C THR A 6 -13.49 5.83 6.25
N LEU A 7 -12.30 5.57 6.76
CA LEU A 7 -11.66 4.25 6.77
C LEU A 7 -11.82 3.63 8.15
N GLY A 8 -11.86 2.29 8.21
CA GLY A 8 -12.05 1.54 9.45
C GLY A 8 -10.74 1.22 10.17
N GLY A 9 -9.61 1.39 9.49
CA GLY A 9 -8.27 1.09 9.96
C GLY A 9 -7.33 2.30 10.04
N LEU A 10 -6.05 1.99 10.19
CA LEU A 10 -4.95 2.95 10.17
C LEU A 10 -4.53 3.20 8.73
N ILE A 11 -4.42 4.46 8.35
CA ILE A 11 -3.76 4.84 7.11
C ILE A 11 -2.26 4.62 7.30
N ILE A 12 -1.69 3.67 6.55
CA ILE A 12 -0.26 3.37 6.59
C ILE A 12 0.51 4.27 5.65
N ASP A 13 0.00 4.45 4.44
CA ASP A 13 0.57 5.34 3.43
C ASP A 13 -0.52 5.78 2.45
N SER A 14 -0.28 6.89 1.76
CA SER A 14 -1.18 7.42 0.73
C SER A 14 -0.43 8.18 -0.33
N GLN A 15 -0.84 8.03 -1.59
CA GLN A 15 -0.27 8.77 -2.72
C GLN A 15 -1.37 9.30 -3.63
N THR A 16 -1.10 10.45 -4.26
CA THR A 16 -1.92 10.93 -5.37
C THR A 16 -1.42 10.30 -6.65
N THR A 17 -2.32 9.69 -7.43
CA THR A 17 -1.99 9.15 -8.75
C THR A 17 -1.98 10.27 -9.79
N ASP A 18 -1.28 10.06 -10.90
CA ASP A 18 -1.28 10.99 -12.05
C ASP A 18 -2.68 11.22 -12.64
N SER A 19 -3.60 10.28 -12.41
CA SER A 19 -5.00 10.36 -12.82
C SER A 19 -5.90 11.16 -11.86
N GLY A 20 -5.34 11.75 -10.81
CA GLY A 20 -6.09 12.58 -9.85
C GLY A 20 -6.90 11.76 -8.83
N LEU A 21 -6.46 10.54 -8.53
CA LEU A 21 -7.02 9.71 -7.46
C LEU A 21 -6.13 9.79 -6.22
N LEU A 22 -6.73 9.73 -5.04
CA LEU A 22 -6.03 9.41 -3.80
C LEU A 22 -6.06 7.90 -3.63
N ARG A 23 -4.89 7.27 -3.57
CA ARG A 23 -4.71 5.85 -3.26
C ARG A 23 -4.20 5.71 -1.83
N VAL A 24 -4.77 4.77 -1.07
CA VAL A 24 -4.53 4.63 0.36
C VAL A 24 -4.27 3.17 0.72
N ILE A 25 -3.22 2.93 1.48
CA ILE A 25 -2.98 1.66 2.15
C ILE A 25 -3.60 1.72 3.55
N GLU A 26 -4.55 0.84 3.82
CA GLU A 26 -5.15 0.65 5.15
C GLU A 26 -4.58 -0.60 5.82
N GLY A 27 -4.11 -0.42 7.05
CA GLY A 27 -3.80 -1.50 7.99
C GLY A 27 -4.86 -1.60 9.09
N SER A 28 -5.00 -2.77 9.71
CA SER A 28 -5.97 -2.94 10.80
C SER A 28 -5.43 -2.41 12.14
N VAL A 29 -6.28 -1.74 12.92
CA VAL A 29 -5.92 -1.18 14.24
C VAL A 29 -6.14 -2.12 15.43
N ASN A 30 -6.86 -3.24 15.25
CA ASN A 30 -7.34 -4.09 16.33
C ASN A 30 -7.19 -5.60 16.05
N THR A 31 -5.98 -6.07 15.70
CA THR A 31 -5.77 -7.50 15.43
C THR A 31 -4.84 -8.15 16.46
N GLN A 32 -5.31 -9.26 17.04
CA GLN A 32 -4.42 -10.21 17.73
C GLN A 32 -3.71 -11.05 16.66
N GLY A 33 -2.68 -10.48 16.04
CA GLY A 33 -1.88 -11.15 15.02
C GLY A 33 -1.74 -10.35 13.72
N PRO A 34 -0.97 -10.89 12.74
CA PRO A 34 -0.75 -10.24 11.46
C PRO A 34 -2.08 -10.05 10.72
N SER A 35 -2.34 -8.84 10.27
CA SER A 35 -3.51 -8.51 9.45
C SER A 35 -3.06 -8.19 8.03
N PRO A 36 -3.81 -8.62 7.00
CA PRO A 36 -3.53 -8.19 5.65
C PRO A 36 -3.79 -6.68 5.51
N LEU A 37 -3.03 -6.05 4.62
CA LEU A 37 -3.26 -4.68 4.21
C LEU A 37 -4.29 -4.65 3.08
N ARG A 38 -5.09 -3.58 3.07
CA ARG A 38 -6.05 -3.28 2.01
C ARG A 38 -5.66 -2.02 1.27
N LEU A 39 -5.97 -2.00 -0.02
CA LEU A 39 -5.75 -0.86 -0.88
C LEU A 39 -7.09 -0.27 -1.29
N TYR A 40 -7.21 1.04 -1.17
CA TYR A 40 -8.39 1.78 -1.62
C TYR A 40 -8.00 2.92 -2.54
N GLU A 41 -8.96 3.40 -3.31
CA GLU A 41 -8.82 4.64 -4.07
C GLU A 41 -10.10 5.49 -4.02
N THR A 42 -9.93 6.80 -4.14
CA THR A 42 -11.05 7.74 -4.25
C THR A 42 -10.65 8.95 -5.09
N PRO A 43 -11.56 9.58 -5.86
CA PRO A 43 -11.24 10.80 -6.61
C PRO A 43 -10.86 11.96 -5.68
N LEU A 44 -9.80 12.71 -6.02
CA LEU A 44 -9.42 13.91 -5.25
C LEU A 44 -10.49 15.02 -5.28
N ALA A 45 -11.27 15.08 -6.35
CA ALA A 45 -12.40 16.00 -6.47
C ALA A 45 -13.55 15.65 -5.49
N GLY A 46 -13.42 14.55 -4.74
CA GLY A 46 -14.48 13.95 -3.94
C GLY A 46 -15.23 12.89 -4.73
N GLY A 47 -15.73 11.87 -4.04
CA GLY A 47 -16.42 10.75 -4.64
C GLY A 47 -16.53 9.56 -3.69
N GLY A 48 -16.98 8.43 -4.23
CA GLY A 48 -16.98 7.17 -3.49
C GLY A 48 -15.56 6.66 -3.24
N LEU A 49 -15.43 5.86 -2.18
CA LEU A 49 -14.25 5.03 -1.95
C LEU A 49 -14.43 3.71 -2.70
N THR A 50 -13.44 3.35 -3.50
CA THR A 50 -13.35 2.05 -4.18
C THR A 50 -12.35 1.18 -3.44
N ASP A 51 -12.74 -0.04 -3.14
CA ASP A 51 -11.87 -1.09 -2.59
C ASP A 51 -11.14 -1.81 -3.74
N LEU A 52 -9.82 -1.72 -3.75
CA LEU A 52 -8.95 -2.38 -4.74
C LEU A 52 -8.48 -3.76 -4.27
N GLY A 53 -8.82 -4.16 -3.05
CA GLY A 53 -8.55 -5.50 -2.51
C GLY A 53 -7.36 -5.59 -1.55
N ILE A 54 -6.99 -6.84 -1.25
CA ILE A 54 -5.95 -7.18 -0.28
C ILE A 54 -4.59 -7.25 -0.99
N ILE A 55 -3.59 -6.54 -0.45
CA ILE A 55 -2.23 -6.48 -1.00
C ILE A 55 -1.21 -7.35 -0.22
N GLY A 56 -1.72 -8.16 0.71
CA GLY A 56 -0.94 -9.12 1.50
C GLY A 56 -0.48 -8.60 2.85
N PHE A 57 0.50 -9.29 3.44
CA PHE A 57 1.01 -9.05 4.79
C PHE A 57 2.37 -8.36 4.73
N LEU A 58 2.39 -7.11 4.28
CA LEU A 58 3.65 -6.39 4.07
C LEU A 58 4.12 -5.68 5.35
N GLY A 59 5.43 -5.65 5.54
CA GLY A 59 6.12 -4.81 6.53
C GLY A 59 6.60 -3.53 5.88
N GLN A 60 6.42 -2.38 6.56
CA GLN A 60 6.76 -1.05 6.05
C GLN A 60 6.33 -0.82 4.58
N PRO A 61 5.04 -0.99 4.25
CA PRO A 61 4.58 -0.81 2.88
C PRO A 61 4.68 0.68 2.47
N GLN A 62 5.05 0.91 1.21
CA GLN A 62 5.11 2.25 0.60
C GLN A 62 4.49 2.19 -0.80
N LEU A 63 3.57 3.11 -1.09
CA LEU A 63 3.10 3.37 -2.44
C LEU A 63 4.21 4.01 -3.28
N SER A 64 4.30 3.63 -4.54
CA SER A 64 5.11 4.36 -5.52
C SER A 64 4.55 5.77 -5.74
N PRO A 65 5.36 6.74 -6.19
CA PRO A 65 4.91 8.13 -6.41
C PRO A 65 3.73 8.25 -7.37
N ASP A 66 3.67 7.39 -8.40
CA ASP A 66 2.55 7.30 -9.35
C ASP A 66 1.35 6.49 -8.82
N GLY A 67 1.51 5.88 -7.64
CA GLY A 67 0.57 5.00 -6.97
C GLY A 67 0.39 3.62 -7.60
N ASN A 68 1.06 3.27 -8.71
CA ASN A 68 0.80 2.04 -9.46
C ASN A 68 1.40 0.78 -8.82
N PHE A 69 2.29 0.95 -7.85
CA PHE A 69 2.95 -0.14 -7.14
C PHE A 69 2.91 0.07 -5.63
N VAL A 70 2.97 -1.03 -4.89
CA VAL A 70 3.28 -1.02 -3.46
C VAL A 70 4.52 -1.86 -3.24
N ALA A 71 5.53 -1.29 -2.57
CA ALA A 71 6.69 -2.04 -2.11
C ALA A 71 6.62 -2.25 -0.60
N GLY A 72 7.13 -3.38 -0.11
CA GLY A 72 7.22 -3.66 1.32
C GLY A 72 7.96 -4.96 1.58
N TYR A 73 8.27 -5.25 2.84
CA TYR A 73 8.88 -6.52 3.23
C TYR A 73 7.85 -7.64 3.26
N ALA A 74 8.25 -8.87 2.92
CA ALA A 74 7.37 -10.05 2.79
C ALA A 74 6.64 -10.50 4.08
N GLN A 75 6.78 -9.78 5.20
CA GLN A 75 6.17 -10.12 6.49
C GLN A 75 5.63 -8.87 7.19
N SER A 76 4.42 -8.99 7.74
CA SER A 76 3.76 -7.93 8.52
C SER A 76 4.61 -7.51 9.72
N GLY A 77 4.74 -6.19 9.91
CA GLY A 77 5.52 -5.60 11.00
C GLY A 77 7.05 -5.71 10.84
N ALA A 78 7.54 -6.35 9.78
CA ALA A 78 8.98 -6.41 9.51
C ALA A 78 9.53 -5.03 9.15
N ASN A 79 10.77 -4.78 9.56
CA ASN A 79 11.57 -3.60 9.22
C ASN A 79 12.75 -3.93 8.29
N SER A 80 12.88 -5.19 7.87
CA SER A 80 13.85 -5.69 6.91
C SER A 80 13.38 -7.05 6.36
N GLY A 81 13.92 -7.49 5.24
CA GLY A 81 13.63 -8.81 4.67
C GLY A 81 13.63 -8.80 3.15
N THR A 82 13.02 -9.83 2.55
CA THR A 82 12.78 -9.86 1.11
C THR A 82 11.84 -8.75 0.70
N LEU A 83 12.24 -7.96 -0.29
CA LEU A 83 11.41 -6.90 -0.84
C LEU A 83 10.36 -7.51 -1.77
N VAL A 84 9.10 -7.14 -1.57
CA VAL A 84 7.96 -7.52 -2.38
C VAL A 84 7.45 -6.27 -3.09
N ILE A 85 7.11 -6.41 -4.36
CA ILE A 85 6.44 -5.39 -5.16
C ILE A 85 5.09 -5.93 -5.60
N TYR A 86 4.02 -5.25 -5.20
CA TYR A 86 2.65 -5.47 -5.65
C TYR A 86 2.33 -4.51 -6.79
N ASP A 87 1.86 -5.04 -7.91
CA ASP A 87 1.34 -4.30 -9.05
C ASP A 87 -0.17 -4.10 -8.88
N VAL A 88 -0.60 -2.84 -8.79
CA VAL A 88 -1.98 -2.47 -8.50
C VAL A 88 -2.92 -2.83 -9.65
N ALA A 89 -2.48 -2.63 -10.89
CA ALA A 89 -3.30 -2.90 -12.07
C ALA A 89 -3.44 -4.41 -12.31
N ALA A 90 -2.36 -5.17 -12.12
CA ALA A 90 -2.37 -6.62 -12.29
C ALA A 90 -2.96 -7.36 -11.08
N GLY A 91 -2.99 -6.74 -9.90
CA GLY A 91 -3.43 -7.37 -8.65
C GLY A 91 -2.50 -8.50 -8.20
N THR A 92 -1.20 -8.39 -8.50
CA THR A 92 -0.22 -9.47 -8.24
C THR A 92 1.02 -8.95 -7.54
N ALA A 93 1.61 -9.79 -6.69
CA ALA A 93 2.86 -9.51 -6.00
C ALA A 93 4.02 -10.34 -6.55
N ARG A 94 5.21 -9.75 -6.57
CA ARG A 94 6.46 -10.45 -6.86
C ARG A 94 7.51 -10.14 -5.78
N SER A 95 8.27 -11.15 -5.40
CA SER A 95 9.44 -10.98 -4.54
C SER A 95 10.68 -10.68 -5.38
N LEU A 96 11.49 -9.73 -4.95
CA LEU A 96 12.81 -9.52 -5.51
C LEU A 96 13.78 -10.51 -4.88
N ALA A 97 14.41 -11.35 -5.69
CA ALA A 97 15.24 -12.45 -5.19
C ALA A 97 16.58 -11.98 -4.60
N LEU A 98 17.09 -10.81 -5.02
CA LEU A 98 18.38 -10.28 -4.58
C LEU A 98 18.32 -8.76 -4.34
N PRO A 99 18.96 -8.25 -3.27
CA PRO A 99 19.55 -9.02 -2.18
C PRO A 99 18.47 -9.79 -1.38
N PRO A 100 18.79 -10.95 -0.77
CA PRO A 100 17.80 -11.76 -0.07
C PRO A 100 17.21 -11.04 1.16
N THR A 101 17.96 -10.07 1.68
CA THR A 101 17.54 -9.18 2.77
C THR A 101 17.85 -7.75 2.39
N VAL A 102 16.80 -6.94 2.32
CA VAL A 102 16.82 -5.48 2.20
C VAL A 102 16.53 -4.92 3.58
N THR A 103 17.33 -3.97 4.04
CA THR A 103 17.15 -3.31 5.36
C THR A 103 16.57 -1.91 5.25
N ASP A 104 16.59 -1.33 4.06
CA ASP A 104 16.00 -0.04 3.77
C ASP A 104 15.69 0.05 2.27
N PHE A 105 14.61 0.74 1.92
CA PHE A 105 14.25 1.03 0.54
C PHE A 105 13.42 2.31 0.47
N LYS A 106 13.49 2.93 -0.71
CA LYS A 106 12.63 4.06 -1.07
C LYS A 106 12.36 4.01 -2.57
N TRP A 107 11.19 4.49 -2.96
CA TRP A 107 10.95 4.85 -4.35
C TRP A 107 11.79 6.07 -4.72
N SER A 108 12.28 6.12 -5.96
CA SER A 108 12.85 7.35 -6.52
C SER A 108 11.73 8.19 -7.11
N GLU A 109 11.78 9.50 -6.87
CA GLU A 109 11.05 10.47 -7.68
C GLU A 109 11.59 10.40 -9.12
N SER A 110 10.71 10.41 -10.12
CA SER A 110 11.07 10.54 -11.54
C SER A 110 11.07 11.99 -11.98
#